data_AF-A0A2V5NI05-F1
#
_entry.id   AF-A0A2V5NI05-F1
#
_cell.length_a   1.000
_cell.length_b   1.000
_cell.length_c   1.000
_cell.angle_alpha   90.00
_cell.angle_beta   90.00
_cell.angle_gamma   90.00
#
_symmetry.space_group_name_H-M   'P 1'
#
loop_
_entity.id
_entity.type
_entity.pdbx_description
1 polymer ?
#
loop_
_entity_poly.entity_id
_entity_poly.type
_entity_poly.pdbx_seq_one_letter_code
_entity_poly.pdbx_strand_id
1 'polypeptide(L)'
;MKEKIADFFWPPIRANRANRVIRARREQQSGQVLWSEVHKQVQSSLTKYKELSANLEAASELTKSETSRKDTLEGKASIIVQSAGIAVSIVALAPAVLGKQWSLSFWWTGIVLFLYFLAIIHLLVAVTYAIRARRVAEYAMPTTTGLIGLMKDSSTHSFAKNLIAQKISDTRWNEDSLIMKVNELSVAEDMFLRGLAFFAGSVSIVILRTASVYLEQHVA
;
A
#
# COMPACT_ATOMS: atom_id res chain seq x y z
N MET A 1 -20.78 1.60 -9.24
CA MET A 1 -20.34 2.82 -8.51
C MET A 1 -19.72 3.74 -9.54
N LYS A 2 -20.40 4.82 -9.95
CA LYS A 2 -19.90 5.73 -11.00
C LYS A 2 -18.74 6.54 -10.41
N GLU A 3 -17.52 6.30 -10.85
CA GLU A 3 -16.38 7.17 -10.51
C GLU A 3 -16.68 8.57 -11.05
N LYS A 4 -16.62 9.58 -10.18
CA LYS A 4 -16.70 10.96 -10.64
C LYS A 4 -15.36 11.29 -11.30
N ILE A 5 -15.35 12.11 -12.34
CA ILE A 5 -14.10 12.53 -13.03
C ILE A 5 -13.08 13.10 -12.02
N ALA A 6 -13.55 13.77 -10.96
CA ALA A 6 -12.69 14.24 -9.87
C ALA A 6 -11.91 13.12 -9.15
N ASP A 7 -12.46 11.91 -9.08
CA ASP A 7 -11.84 10.73 -8.45
C ASP A 7 -10.67 10.17 -9.29
N PHE A 8 -10.66 10.50 -10.58
CA PHE A 8 -9.53 10.24 -11.48
C PHE A 8 -8.38 11.22 -11.26
N PHE A 9 -8.64 12.47 -10.87
CA PHE A 9 -7.58 13.46 -10.65
C PHE A 9 -7.09 13.54 -9.20
N TRP A 10 -7.86 13.03 -8.23
CA TRP A 10 -7.49 13.08 -6.81
C TRP A 10 -8.02 11.84 -6.07
N PRO A 11 -7.21 11.14 -5.22
CA PRO A 11 -7.59 9.84 -4.68
C PRO A 11 -8.27 9.80 -3.29
N PRO A 12 -8.76 10.88 -2.64
CA PRO A 12 -9.15 10.80 -1.23
C PRO A 12 -10.33 9.85 -1.00
N ILE A 13 -11.11 9.52 -2.03
CA ILE A 13 -12.21 8.55 -1.91
C ILE A 13 -11.71 7.11 -1.75
N ARG A 14 -10.63 6.72 -2.44
CA ARG A 14 -10.00 5.39 -2.29
C ARG A 14 -9.19 5.34 -0.99
N ALA A 15 -8.45 6.39 -0.65
CA ALA A 15 -7.74 6.49 0.62
C ALA A 15 -8.66 6.29 1.84
N ASN A 16 -9.91 6.77 1.77
CA ASN A 16 -10.91 6.62 2.84
C ASN A 16 -11.62 5.25 2.87
N ARG A 17 -11.36 4.33 1.93
CA ARG A 17 -12.02 3.01 1.91
C ARG A 17 -11.58 2.14 3.08
N ALA A 18 -10.28 2.06 3.38
CA ALA A 18 -9.80 1.36 4.58
C ALA A 18 -10.38 1.95 5.87
N ASN A 19 -10.40 3.29 6.01
CA ASN A 19 -11.00 3.96 7.16
C ASN A 19 -12.47 3.59 7.36
N ARG A 20 -13.25 3.44 6.28
CA ARG A 20 -14.65 2.98 6.35
C ARG A 20 -14.77 1.53 6.77
N VAL A 21 -13.93 0.63 6.26
CA VAL A 21 -13.93 -0.79 6.63
C VAL A 21 -13.53 -0.97 8.10
N ILE A 22 -12.50 -0.25 8.54
CA ILE A 22 -12.03 -0.26 9.92
C ILE A 22 -13.10 0.33 10.85
N ARG A 23 -13.73 1.45 10.46
CA ARG A 23 -14.83 2.05 11.22
C ARG A 23 -16.02 1.09 11.32
N ALA A 24 -16.46 0.49 10.22
CA ALA A 24 -17.56 -0.47 10.21
C ALA A 24 -17.26 -1.71 11.07
N ARG A 25 -16.02 -2.22 11.06
CA ARG A 25 -15.59 -3.30 11.97
C ARG A 25 -15.67 -2.87 13.42
N ARG A 26 -15.18 -1.67 13.75
CA ARG A 26 -15.22 -1.10 15.11
C ARG A 26 -16.64 -0.76 15.59
N GLU A 27 -17.57 -0.56 14.67
CA GLU A 27 -18.99 -0.33 14.97
C GLU A 27 -19.76 -1.65 15.15
N GLN A 28 -19.46 -2.69 14.35
CA GLN A 28 -20.02 -4.04 14.52
C GLN A 28 -19.48 -4.78 15.75
N GLN A 29 -18.22 -4.53 16.10
CA GLN A 29 -17.60 -5.03 17.32
C GLN A 29 -17.78 -3.96 18.39
N SER A 30 -18.84 -4.05 19.19
CA SER A 30 -19.13 -3.10 20.27
C SER A 30 -17.92 -2.96 21.19
N GLY A 31 -17.17 -1.86 21.05
CA GLY A 31 -15.91 -1.68 21.74
C GLY A 31 -14.78 -2.48 21.10
N GLN A 32 -13.59 -1.88 21.02
CA GLN A 32 -12.35 -2.57 20.67
C GLN A 32 -12.37 -3.97 21.27
N VAL A 33 -12.33 -5.02 20.45
CA VAL A 33 -12.06 -6.36 20.97
C VAL A 33 -10.65 -6.27 21.53
N LEU A 34 -10.57 -5.99 22.84
CA LEU A 34 -9.31 -5.80 23.54
C LEU A 34 -8.50 -7.06 23.26
N TRP A 35 -7.20 -6.92 23.02
CA TRP A 35 -6.31 -8.06 22.81
C TRP A 35 -6.55 -9.17 23.86
N SER A 36 -6.85 -8.79 25.11
CA SER A 36 -7.19 -9.69 26.21
C SER A 36 -8.50 -10.47 26.03
N GLU A 37 -9.49 -9.92 25.33
CA GLU A 37 -10.78 -10.56 25.10
C GLU A 37 -10.67 -11.65 24.02
N VAL A 38 -9.96 -11.37 22.92
CA VAL A 38 -9.60 -12.40 21.92
C VAL A 38 -8.80 -13.51 22.59
N HIS A 39 -7.81 -13.15 23.41
CA HIS A 39 -6.97 -14.11 24.11
C HIS A 39 -7.80 -15.03 25.01
N LYS A 40 -8.71 -14.48 25.81
CA LYS A 40 -9.62 -15.24 26.69
C LYS A 40 -10.58 -16.13 25.90
N GLN A 41 -11.15 -15.62 24.80
CA GLN A 41 -12.11 -16.37 23.97
C GLN A 41 -11.44 -17.56 23.27
N VAL A 42 -10.21 -17.38 22.77
CA VAL A 42 -9.43 -18.48 22.20
C VAL A 42 -9.07 -19.49 23.27
N GLN A 43 -8.62 -19.03 24.44
CA GLN A 43 -8.26 -19.91 25.55
C GLN A 43 -9.45 -20.75 26.04
N SER A 44 -10.65 -20.16 26.12
CA SER A 44 -11.87 -20.87 26.52
C SER A 44 -12.40 -21.83 25.45
N SER A 45 -12.09 -21.60 24.17
CA SER A 45 -12.48 -22.46 23.05
C SER A 45 -11.59 -23.70 22.90
N LEU A 46 -10.34 -23.66 23.40
CA LEU A 46 -9.35 -24.75 23.31
C LEU A 46 -9.58 -25.86 24.37
N THR A 47 -10.80 -26.39 24.47
CA THR A 47 -11.20 -27.39 25.49
C THR A 47 -10.77 -28.82 25.17
N LYS A 48 -10.50 -29.19 23.91
CA LYS A 48 -10.10 -30.54 23.51
C LYS A 48 -8.58 -30.65 23.30
N TYR A 49 -7.94 -31.44 24.17
CA TYR A 49 -6.48 -31.61 24.24
C TYR A 49 -5.86 -32.38 23.05
N LYS A 50 -6.66 -33.17 22.31
CA LYS A 50 -6.17 -34.04 21.23
C LYS A 50 -5.71 -33.28 19.97
N GLU A 51 -6.10 -32.01 19.84
CA GLU A 51 -5.85 -31.19 18.65
C GLU A 51 -4.84 -30.05 18.90
N LEU A 52 -4.21 -30.01 20.08
CA LEU A 52 -3.38 -28.88 20.49
C LEU A 52 -2.14 -28.68 19.59
N SER A 53 -1.55 -29.77 19.10
CA SER A 53 -0.44 -29.72 18.15
C SER A 53 -0.88 -29.17 16.78
N ALA A 54 -1.99 -29.69 16.24
CA ALA A 54 -2.57 -29.23 14.98
C ALA A 54 -3.00 -27.74 15.05
N ASN A 55 -3.60 -27.33 16.17
CA ASN A 55 -3.99 -25.94 16.41
C ASN A 55 -2.77 -25.01 16.55
N LEU A 56 -1.69 -25.48 17.16
CA LEU A 56 -0.44 -24.72 17.25
C LEU A 56 0.25 -24.57 15.89
N GLU A 57 0.23 -25.62 15.08
CA GLU A 57 0.72 -25.60 13.70
C GLU A 57 -0.09 -24.60 12.86
N ALA A 58 -1.42 -24.71 12.87
CA ALA A 58 -2.31 -23.79 12.17
C ALA A 58 -2.13 -22.33 12.62
N ALA A 59 -2.03 -22.08 13.93
CA ALA A 59 -1.77 -20.73 14.46
C ALA A 59 -0.39 -20.20 14.04
N SER A 60 0.62 -21.07 13.94
CA SER A 60 1.96 -20.68 13.49
C SER A 60 2.00 -20.39 11.99
N GLU A 61 1.30 -21.17 11.19
CA GLU A 61 1.13 -20.94 9.77
C GLU A 61 0.38 -19.62 9.50
N LEU A 62 -0.66 -19.32 10.29
CA LEU A 62 -1.36 -18.04 10.25
C LEU A 62 -0.42 -16.86 10.51
N THR A 63 0.36 -16.90 11.61
CA THR A 63 1.32 -15.83 11.94
C THR A 63 2.39 -15.68 10.84
N LYS A 64 2.87 -16.80 10.28
CA LYS A 64 3.87 -16.80 9.20
C LYS A 64 3.30 -16.20 7.92
N SER A 65 2.09 -16.60 7.53
CA SER A 65 1.39 -16.08 6.36
C SER A 65 1.17 -14.57 6.47
N GLU A 66 0.80 -14.10 7.67
CA GLU A 66 0.60 -12.68 7.92
C GLU A 66 1.89 -11.87 7.87
N THR A 67 2.97 -12.39 8.45
CA THR A 67 4.30 -11.76 8.36
C THR A 67 4.78 -11.73 6.92
N SER A 68 4.61 -12.83 6.16
CA SER A 68 4.93 -12.86 4.74
C SER A 68 4.09 -11.87 3.92
N ARG A 69 2.81 -11.70 4.27
CA ARG A 69 1.94 -10.69 3.66
C ARG A 69 2.45 -9.28 3.95
N LYS A 70 2.86 -8.98 5.18
CA LYS A 70 3.48 -7.70 5.53
C LYS A 70 4.72 -7.45 4.68
N ASP A 71 5.65 -8.39 4.66
CA ASP A 71 6.92 -8.26 3.93
C ASP A 71 6.68 -8.07 2.43
N THR A 72 5.69 -8.77 1.87
CA THR A 72 5.27 -8.60 0.47
C THR A 72 4.73 -7.20 0.21
N LEU A 73 3.90 -6.64 1.10
CA LEU A 73 3.37 -5.28 0.95
C LEU A 73 4.49 -4.23 1.04
N GLU A 74 5.42 -4.40 1.98
CA GLU A 74 6.57 -3.50 2.13
C GLU A 74 7.54 -3.61 0.95
N GLY A 75 7.73 -4.81 0.42
CA GLY A 75 8.49 -5.07 -0.80
C GLY A 75 7.87 -4.37 -2.02
N LYS A 76 6.56 -4.51 -2.23
CA LYS A 76 5.84 -3.81 -3.31
C LYS A 76 5.91 -2.29 -3.15
N ALA A 77 5.74 -1.77 -1.93
CA ALA A 77 5.89 -0.34 -1.66
C ALA A 77 7.31 0.16 -1.98
N SER A 78 8.34 -0.63 -1.65
CA SER A 78 9.73 -0.33 -1.99
C SER A 78 9.96 -0.25 -3.50
N ILE A 79 9.35 -1.16 -4.27
CA ILE A 79 9.41 -1.14 -5.74
C ILE A 79 8.81 0.17 -6.27
N ILE A 80 7.64 0.59 -5.80
CA ILE A 80 7.01 1.84 -6.24
C ILE A 80 7.91 3.05 -5.96
N VAL A 81 8.54 3.11 -4.78
CA VAL A 81 9.46 4.21 -4.44
C VAL A 81 10.66 4.24 -5.40
N GLN A 82 11.26 3.09 -5.68
CA GLN A 82 12.40 2.99 -6.60
C GLN A 82 11.99 3.37 -8.04
N SER A 83 10.90 2.79 -8.54
CA SER A 83 10.37 3.07 -9.88
C SER A 83 9.94 4.53 -10.04
N ALA A 84 9.38 5.16 -9.00
CA ALA A 84 9.06 6.58 -9.01
C ALA A 84 10.32 7.45 -9.05
N GLY A 85 11.39 7.09 -8.34
CA GLY A 85 12.68 7.79 -8.44
C GLY A 85 13.25 7.76 -9.86
N ILE A 86 13.20 6.59 -10.52
CA ILE A 86 13.60 6.45 -11.93
C ILE A 86 12.68 7.30 -12.83
N ALA A 87 11.36 7.20 -12.66
CA ALA A 87 10.40 7.95 -13.46
C ALA A 87 10.61 9.46 -13.32
N VAL A 88 10.79 9.98 -12.11
CA VAL A 88 11.07 11.41 -11.86
C VAL A 88 12.38 11.84 -12.51
N SER A 89 13.41 10.98 -12.51
CA SER A 89 14.69 11.28 -13.16
C SER A 89 14.55 11.38 -14.67
N ILE A 90 13.81 10.46 -15.30
CA ILE A 90 13.48 10.49 -16.73
C ILE A 90 12.64 11.72 -17.06
N VAL A 91 11.60 11.99 -16.25
CA VAL A 91 10.75 13.16 -16.38
C VAL A 91 11.65 14.39 -16.40
N ALA A 92 12.43 14.64 -15.35
CA ALA A 92 13.28 15.83 -15.22
C ALA A 92 14.29 16.03 -16.37
N LEU A 93 14.80 14.95 -16.97
CA LEU A 93 15.71 15.01 -18.12
C LEU A 93 15.00 15.28 -19.45
N ALA A 94 13.73 14.92 -19.58
CA ALA A 94 13.00 15.01 -20.86
C ALA A 94 12.99 16.42 -21.49
N PRO A 95 12.79 17.53 -20.74
CA PRO A 95 12.86 18.88 -21.32
C PRO A 95 14.26 19.24 -21.81
N ALA A 96 15.31 18.79 -21.13
CA ALA A 96 16.69 19.06 -21.51
C ALA A 96 17.07 18.33 -22.82
N VAL A 97 16.62 17.08 -22.97
CA VAL A 97 16.88 16.27 -24.18
C VAL A 97 16.02 16.71 -25.36
N LEU A 98 14.75 17.02 -25.10
CA LEU A 98 13.78 17.36 -26.14
C LEU A 98 13.71 18.86 -26.45
N GLY A 99 14.44 19.72 -25.74
CA GLY A 99 14.30 21.18 -25.82
C GLY A 99 14.41 21.77 -27.23
N LYS A 100 15.16 21.14 -28.15
CA LYS A 100 15.22 21.57 -29.56
C LYS A 100 13.97 21.20 -30.39
N GLN A 101 13.22 20.17 -29.97
CA GLN A 101 11.98 19.71 -30.58
C GLN A 101 10.74 20.42 -30.00
N TRP A 102 10.90 21.23 -28.96
CA TRP A 102 9.84 22.01 -28.31
C TRP A 102 9.53 23.33 -29.05
N SER A 103 9.62 23.35 -30.39
CA SER A 103 9.14 24.47 -31.21
C SER A 103 7.60 24.47 -31.33
N LEU A 104 6.93 24.34 -30.19
CA LEU A 104 5.48 24.34 -30.09
C LEU A 104 4.95 25.78 -29.99
N SER A 105 3.79 26.03 -30.59
CA SER A 105 3.08 27.29 -30.35
C SER A 105 2.76 27.45 -28.85
N PHE A 106 2.64 28.69 -28.38
CA PHE A 106 2.36 29.03 -26.98
C PHE A 106 1.25 28.18 -26.33
N TRP A 107 0.13 27.96 -27.03
CA TRP A 107 -0.99 27.14 -26.55
C TRP A 107 -0.61 25.68 -26.28
N TRP A 108 0.14 25.05 -27.21
CA TRP A 108 0.58 23.65 -27.07
C TRP A 108 1.62 23.49 -25.97
N THR A 109 2.54 24.45 -25.84
CA THR A 109 3.50 24.49 -24.73
C THR A 109 2.77 24.54 -23.39
N GLY A 110 1.71 25.35 -23.26
CA GLY A 110 0.89 25.40 -22.06
C GLY A 110 0.25 24.05 -21.70
N ILE A 111 -0.33 23.34 -22.68
CA ILE A 111 -0.93 22.02 -22.47
C ILE A 111 0.11 20.99 -22.02
N VAL A 112 1.27 20.96 -22.69
CA VAL A 112 2.36 20.02 -22.36
C VAL A 112 2.88 20.28 -20.94
N LEU A 113 3.13 21.55 -20.58
CA LEU A 113 3.57 21.92 -19.23
C LEU A 113 2.53 21.56 -18.17
N PHE A 114 1.25 21.74 -18.46
CA PHE A 114 0.17 21.36 -17.55
C PHE A 114 0.14 19.85 -17.29
N LEU A 115 0.21 19.01 -18.34
CA LEU A 115 0.28 17.56 -18.21
C LEU A 115 1.54 17.12 -17.45
N TYR A 116 2.65 17.78 -17.72
CA TYR A 116 3.92 17.50 -17.08
C TYR A 116 3.89 17.83 -15.57
N PHE A 117 3.26 18.94 -15.20
CA PHE A 117 3.04 19.30 -13.79
C PHE A 117 2.11 18.31 -13.08
N LEU A 118 1.04 17.88 -13.76
CA LEU A 118 0.16 16.82 -13.24
C LEU A 118 0.92 15.51 -13.02
N ALA A 119 1.80 15.12 -13.94
CA ALA A 119 2.63 13.92 -13.81
C ALA A 119 3.49 13.97 -12.54
N ILE A 120 4.17 15.11 -12.30
CA ILE A 120 5.01 15.31 -11.10
C ILE A 120 4.18 15.20 -9.83
N ILE A 121 3.03 15.88 -9.75
CA ILE A 121 2.16 15.83 -8.57
C ILE A 121 1.75 14.38 -8.27
N HIS A 122 1.29 13.65 -9.29
CA HIS A 122 0.81 12.28 -9.11
C HIS A 122 1.95 11.34 -8.68
N LEU A 123 3.14 11.49 -9.24
CA LEU A 123 4.32 10.71 -8.82
C LEU A 123 4.73 11.02 -7.38
N LEU A 124 4.70 12.29 -6.95
CA LEU A 124 4.99 12.67 -5.55
C LEU A 124 3.95 12.12 -4.57
N VAL A 125 2.67 12.17 -4.93
CA VAL A 125 1.60 11.59 -4.13
C VAL A 125 1.78 10.06 -4.04
N ALA A 126 2.11 9.39 -5.15
CA ALA A 126 2.39 7.95 -5.17
C ALA A 126 3.51 7.58 -4.20
N VAL A 127 4.64 8.29 -4.23
CA VAL A 127 5.78 8.09 -3.31
C VAL A 127 5.35 8.30 -1.86
N THR A 128 4.56 9.35 -1.59
CA THR A 128 4.08 9.64 -0.23
C THR A 128 3.26 8.49 0.34
N TYR A 129 2.33 7.93 -0.44
CA TYR A 129 1.53 6.78 -0.01
C TYR A 129 2.34 5.48 0.06
N ALA A 130 3.29 5.26 -0.85
CA ALA A 130 4.19 4.10 -0.78
C ALA A 130 5.08 4.14 0.48
N ILE A 131 5.60 5.31 0.86
CA ILE A 131 6.35 5.49 2.11
C ILE A 131 5.47 5.17 3.32
N ARG A 132 4.20 5.61 3.33
CA ARG A 132 3.27 5.30 4.42
C ARG A 132 2.99 3.80 4.51
N ALA A 133 2.75 3.12 3.38
CA ALA A 133 2.54 1.68 3.33
C ALA A 133 3.76 0.90 3.87
N ARG A 134 4.96 1.45 3.70
CA ARG A 134 6.22 0.87 4.22
C ARG A 134 6.46 1.14 5.71
N ARG A 135 5.85 2.18 6.32
CA ARG A 135 6.10 2.49 7.74
C ARG A 135 5.68 1.31 8.62
N VAL A 136 6.57 0.90 9.51
CA VAL A 136 6.29 -0.10 10.53
C VAL A 136 5.72 0.65 11.74
N ALA A 137 4.41 0.87 11.74
CA ALA A 137 3.71 1.37 12.91
C ALA A 137 2.77 0.26 13.41
N GLU A 138 2.83 -0.02 14.72
CA GLU A 138 1.86 -0.86 15.44
C GLU A 138 1.70 -2.28 14.90
N TYR A 139 2.81 -3.01 14.70
CA TYR A 139 2.78 -4.42 14.31
C TYR A 139 3.27 -5.30 15.48
N ALA A 140 2.39 -6.14 16.01
CA ALA A 140 2.69 -7.12 17.04
C ALA A 140 3.53 -8.25 16.44
N MET A 141 4.69 -8.52 17.05
CA MET A 141 5.52 -9.68 16.74
C MET A 141 5.77 -10.49 18.00
N PRO A 142 5.88 -11.83 17.89
CA PRO A 142 6.39 -12.65 18.96
C PRO A 142 7.78 -12.16 19.37
N THR A 143 7.95 -11.83 20.65
CA THR A 143 9.24 -11.43 21.22
C THR A 143 9.75 -12.49 22.17
N THR A 144 11.07 -12.58 22.30
CA THR A 144 11.72 -13.48 23.26
C THR A 144 11.26 -13.22 24.68
N THR A 145 11.03 -11.96 25.06
CA THR A 145 10.52 -11.59 26.38
C THR A 145 9.09 -12.10 26.61
N GLY A 146 8.22 -12.00 25.61
CA GLY A 146 6.86 -12.57 25.67
C GLY A 146 6.88 -14.08 25.80
N LEU A 147 7.76 -14.76 25.05
CA LEU A 147 7.93 -16.22 25.13
C LEU A 147 8.42 -16.67 26.52
N ILE A 148 9.41 -15.99 27.09
CA ILE A 148 9.90 -16.27 28.45
C ILE A 148 8.80 -16.04 29.49
N GLY A 149 7.96 -15.02 29.32
CA GLY A 149 6.79 -14.78 30.16
C GLY A 149 5.82 -15.96 30.14
N LEU A 150 5.48 -16.46 28.95
CA LEU A 150 4.62 -17.63 28.81
C LEU A 150 5.21 -18.90 29.46
N MET A 151 6.52 -19.08 29.36
CA MET A 151 7.22 -20.24 29.95
C MET A 151 7.23 -20.23 31.48
N LYS A 152 7.17 -19.06 32.11
CA LYS A 152 7.17 -18.93 33.58
C LYS A 152 5.81 -19.27 34.21
N ASP A 153 4.73 -19.13 33.45
CA ASP A 153 3.36 -19.13 34.00
C ASP A 153 2.65 -20.50 34.00
N SER A 154 3.25 -21.60 33.52
CA SER A 154 2.42 -22.79 33.25
C SER A 154 3.06 -24.17 33.13
N SER A 155 2.28 -25.20 33.51
CA SER A 155 2.44 -26.60 33.12
C SER A 155 2.36 -26.76 31.59
N THR A 156 2.96 -27.81 31.02
CA THR A 156 3.19 -27.99 29.57
C THR A 156 1.95 -27.77 28.69
N HIS A 157 0.76 -28.17 29.16
CA HIS A 157 -0.50 -28.01 28.42
C HIS A 157 -1.07 -26.58 28.47
N SER A 158 -0.81 -25.84 29.54
CA SER A 158 -1.23 -24.44 29.66
C SER A 158 -0.31 -23.52 28.85
N PHE A 159 0.97 -23.86 28.72
CA PHE A 159 1.91 -23.13 27.86
C PHE A 159 1.44 -23.13 26.39
N ALA A 160 1.14 -24.31 25.84
CA ALA A 160 0.72 -24.43 24.44
C ALA A 160 -0.61 -23.70 24.16
N LYS A 161 -1.59 -23.73 25.09
CA LYS A 161 -2.83 -22.96 24.96
C LYS A 161 -2.56 -21.46 24.92
N ASN A 162 -1.72 -20.96 25.82
CA ASN A 162 -1.41 -19.53 25.89
C ASN A 162 -0.62 -19.07 24.66
N LEU A 163 0.26 -19.92 24.12
CA LEU A 163 1.00 -19.65 22.89
C LEU A 163 0.07 -19.57 21.66
N ILE A 164 -0.90 -20.48 21.54
CA ILE A 164 -1.93 -20.43 20.48
C ILE A 164 -2.76 -19.15 20.61
N ALA A 165 -3.24 -18.86 21.83
CA ALA A 165 -4.03 -17.66 22.10
C ALA A 165 -3.26 -16.38 21.79
N GLN A 166 -1.97 -16.30 22.15
CA GLN A 166 -1.12 -15.18 21.81
C GLN A 166 -0.98 -15.02 20.28
N LYS A 167 -0.63 -16.08 19.55
CA LYS A 167 -0.47 -16.02 18.08
C LYS A 167 -1.73 -15.51 17.37
N ILE A 168 -2.90 -16.01 17.76
CA ILE A 168 -4.18 -15.59 17.15
C ILE A 168 -4.51 -14.14 17.54
N SER A 169 -4.24 -13.74 18.78
CA SER A 169 -4.51 -12.37 19.25
C SER A 169 -3.58 -11.35 18.58
N ASP A 170 -2.31 -11.68 18.42
CA ASP A 170 -1.32 -10.85 17.72
C ASP A 170 -1.71 -10.68 16.24
N THR A 171 -2.15 -11.77 15.59
CA THR A 171 -2.71 -11.69 14.23
C THR A 171 -3.92 -10.79 14.15
N ARG A 172 -4.87 -10.92 15.08
CA ARG A 172 -6.07 -10.09 15.09
C ARG A 172 -5.75 -8.60 15.27
N TRP A 173 -4.73 -8.28 16.08
CA TRP A 173 -4.23 -6.93 16.30
C TRP A 173 -3.65 -6.31 15.02
N ASN A 174 -2.91 -7.12 14.25
CA ASN A 174 -2.21 -6.67 13.05
C ASN A 174 -3.13 -6.44 11.84
N GLU A 175 -4.34 -7.00 11.83
CA GLU A 175 -5.27 -6.92 10.70
C GLU A 175 -5.57 -5.48 10.25
N ASP A 176 -5.89 -4.57 11.17
CA ASP A 176 -6.24 -3.18 10.85
C ASP A 176 -5.06 -2.46 10.20
N SER A 177 -3.85 -2.69 10.71
CA SER A 177 -2.59 -2.14 10.17
C SER A 177 -2.33 -2.67 8.76
N LEU A 178 -2.53 -3.98 8.51
CA LEU A 178 -2.38 -4.57 7.19
C LEU A 178 -3.42 -4.07 6.18
N ILE A 179 -4.67 -3.85 6.61
CA ILE A 179 -5.72 -3.28 5.76
C ILE A 179 -5.34 -1.85 5.35
N MET A 180 -4.83 -1.05 6.29
CA MET A 180 -4.32 0.30 5.98
C MET A 180 -3.17 0.24 4.97
N LYS A 181 -2.17 -0.62 5.18
CA LYS A 181 -1.04 -0.79 4.26
C LYS A 181 -1.48 -1.18 2.84
N VAL A 182 -2.43 -2.13 2.71
CA VAL A 182 -3.00 -2.53 1.40
C VAL A 182 -3.65 -1.35 0.70
N ASN A 183 -4.44 -0.56 1.44
CA ASN A 183 -5.14 0.58 0.87
C ASN A 183 -4.20 1.72 0.46
N GLU A 184 -3.19 2.01 1.28
CA GLU A 184 -2.13 2.97 0.93
C GLU A 184 -1.34 2.51 -0.30
N LEU A 185 -1.01 1.21 -0.38
CA LEU A 185 -0.34 0.65 -1.56
C LEU A 185 -1.20 0.77 -2.82
N SER A 186 -2.49 0.45 -2.74
CA SER A 186 -3.41 0.59 -3.87
C SER A 186 -3.52 2.05 -4.35
N VAL A 187 -3.58 3.01 -3.43
CA VAL A 187 -3.56 4.44 -3.79
C VAL A 187 -2.24 4.82 -4.42
N ALA A 188 -1.11 4.31 -3.91
CA ALA A 188 0.20 4.57 -4.48
C ALA A 188 0.31 4.05 -5.92
N GLU A 189 -0.15 2.82 -6.19
CA GLU A 189 -0.15 2.21 -7.53
C GLU A 189 -1.01 3.03 -8.52
N ASP A 190 -2.22 3.41 -8.13
CA ASP A 190 -3.10 4.22 -8.98
C ASP A 190 -2.47 5.57 -9.34
N MET A 191 -1.90 6.27 -8.35
CA MET A 191 -1.26 7.56 -8.55
C MET A 191 0.00 7.42 -9.41
N PHE A 192 0.77 6.35 -9.23
CA PHE A 192 1.94 6.07 -10.03
C PHE A 192 1.58 5.88 -11.50
N LEU A 193 0.57 5.04 -11.79
CA LEU A 193 0.08 4.79 -13.15
C LEU A 193 -0.47 6.05 -13.81
N ARG A 194 -1.24 6.87 -13.07
CA ARG A 194 -1.75 8.16 -13.58
C ARG A 194 -0.62 9.14 -13.88
N GLY A 195 0.39 9.21 -12.99
CA GLY A 195 1.58 10.03 -13.21
C GLY A 195 2.32 9.63 -14.49
N LEU A 196 2.52 8.34 -14.71
CA LEU A 196 3.10 7.81 -15.95
C LEU A 196 2.24 8.11 -17.18
N ALA A 197 0.92 7.99 -17.08
CA ALA A 197 0.01 8.28 -18.19
C ALA A 197 0.06 9.76 -18.60
N PHE A 198 0.07 10.70 -17.64
CA PHE A 198 0.21 12.12 -17.93
C PHE A 198 1.58 12.44 -18.55
N PHE A 199 2.64 11.81 -18.05
CA PHE A 199 3.97 11.98 -18.62
C PHE A 199 4.04 11.45 -20.06
N ALA A 200 3.57 10.23 -20.30
CA ALA A 200 3.50 9.64 -21.64
C ALA A 200 2.68 10.51 -22.60
N GLY A 201 1.51 10.98 -22.16
CA GLY A 201 0.68 11.90 -22.94
C GLY A 201 1.40 13.21 -23.29
N SER A 202 2.16 13.79 -22.35
CA SER A 202 2.95 15.00 -22.61
C SER A 202 4.01 14.76 -23.69
N VAL A 203 4.73 13.64 -23.63
CA VAL A 203 5.76 13.27 -24.62
C VAL A 203 5.13 12.95 -25.98
N SER A 204 4.03 12.21 -26.00
CA SER A 204 3.30 11.91 -27.24
C SER A 204 2.83 13.16 -27.96
N ILE A 205 2.32 14.16 -27.24
CA ILE A 205 1.91 15.44 -27.84
C ILE A 205 3.10 16.16 -28.46
N VAL A 206 4.24 16.21 -27.76
CA VAL A 206 5.47 16.82 -28.30
C VAL A 206 5.87 16.12 -29.60
N ILE A 207 6.01 14.79 -29.58
CA ILE A 207 6.44 14.00 -30.75
C ILE A 207 5.48 14.18 -31.94
N LEU A 208 4.17 14.03 -31.72
CA LEU A 208 3.17 14.13 -32.78
C LEU A 208 3.15 15.53 -33.41
N ARG A 209 3.32 16.57 -32.59
CA ARG A 209 3.35 17.94 -33.10
C ARG A 209 4.63 18.26 -33.84
N THR A 210 5.79 17.84 -33.33
CA THR A 210 7.06 18.00 -34.07
C THR A 210 7.01 17.26 -35.41
N ALA A 211 6.43 16.06 -35.46
CA ALA A 211 6.26 15.31 -36.71
C ALA A 211 5.30 16.00 -37.70
N SER A 212 4.18 16.55 -37.23
CA SER A 212 3.25 17.33 -38.05
C SER A 212 3.93 18.55 -38.69
N VAL A 213 4.69 19.31 -37.91
CA VAL A 213 5.42 20.50 -38.40
C VAL A 213 6.47 20.12 -39.43
N TYR A 214 7.19 19.01 -39.21
CA TYR A 214 8.19 18.51 -40.17
C TYR A 214 7.56 18.10 -41.51
N LEU A 215 6.40 17.44 -41.49
CA LEU A 215 5.66 17.06 -42.70
C LEU A 215 5.17 18.30 -43.46
N GLU A 216 4.62 19.30 -42.77
CA GLU A 216 4.18 20.55 -43.39
C GLU A 216 5.32 21.31 -44.10
N GLN A 217 6.56 21.22 -43.61
CA GLN A 217 7.73 21.89 -44.18
C GLN A 217 8.36 21.16 -45.38
N HIS A 218 8.05 19.89 -45.61
CA HIS A 218 8.70 19.06 -46.64
C HIS A 218 7.74 18.45 -47.66
N VAL A 219 6.43 18.61 -47.48
CA VAL A 219 5.39 18.15 -48.41
C VAL A 219 4.70 19.34 -49.13
N ALA A 220 4.94 20.57 -48.69
CA ALA A 220 4.52 21.81 -49.35
C ALA A 220 5.62 22.33 -50.31
#